data_AF-D0YWS5-F1
#
_entry.id   AF-D0YWS5-F1
#
_cell.length_a   1.000
_cell.length_b   1.000
_cell.length_c   1.000
_cell.angle_alpha   90.00
_cell.angle_beta   90.00
_cell.angle_gamma   90.00
#
_symmetry.space_group_name_H-M   'P 1'
#
loop_
_entity.id
_entity.type
_entity.pdbx_description
1 polymer ?
#
loop_
_entity_poly.entity_id
_entity_poly.type
_entity_poly.pdbx_seq_one_letter_code
_entity_poly.pdbx_strand_id
1 'polypeptide(L)'
;MKKMTQLVYATLFLSSYAVQANVSLEMPAHFSVLAAQSQELKKAQKQINLADGQQRVLIRFESPRNPHSTAQSMGYIHSQPLLVSFSAQNDAIKLVAPRIDTPQEIVKFAKAPKFDLIDGKGQSIKYSVETMNFSGSPLLADYNALLAEFITPKAEPVTAMGSQKAISASHKIAVAPIVTSATIVGSTSVSAASSKTVIPIEVSKLSPTQRQELLRSLYQQADETQRKEFMRWALGL
;
A
#
# COMPACT_ATOMS: atom_id res chain seq x y z
N MET A 1 77.40 -25.72 16.63
CA MET A 1 76.92 -25.87 15.24
C MET A 1 75.78 -26.87 15.31
N LYS A 2 74.51 -26.60 14.99
CA LYS A 2 73.92 -26.12 13.73
C LYS A 2 72.47 -25.71 14.05
N LYS A 3 72.05 -24.50 13.69
CA LYS A 3 70.67 -24.01 13.88
C LYS A 3 69.80 -24.58 12.75
N MET A 4 68.71 -25.27 13.05
CA MET A 4 67.69 -25.61 12.06
C MET A 4 66.45 -24.75 12.31
N THR A 5 66.36 -23.70 11.50
CA THR A 5 65.21 -22.83 11.29
C THR A 5 64.09 -23.67 10.66
N GLN A 6 62.95 -23.82 11.32
CA GLN A 6 61.72 -24.28 10.64
C GLN A 6 60.88 -23.07 10.25
N LEU A 7 60.62 -23.02 8.95
CA LEU A 7 59.96 -21.99 8.18
C LEU A 7 58.45 -22.07 8.47
N VAL A 8 57.90 -21.07 9.14
CA VAL A 8 56.46 -20.90 9.33
C VAL A 8 55.85 -20.45 7.99
N TYR A 9 55.13 -21.35 7.32
CA TYR A 9 54.27 -21.01 6.18
C TYR A 9 53.05 -20.25 6.72
N ALA A 10 53.12 -18.92 6.72
CA ALA A 10 51.98 -18.05 6.96
C ALA A 10 51.12 -18.01 5.69
N THR A 11 50.07 -18.84 5.66
CA THR A 11 49.03 -18.76 4.64
C THR A 11 48.27 -17.45 4.82
N LEU A 12 48.63 -16.47 3.99
CA LEU A 12 47.97 -15.18 3.88
C LEU A 12 46.58 -15.42 3.26
N PHE A 13 45.56 -15.58 4.09
CA PHE A 13 44.16 -15.48 3.68
C PHE A 13 43.92 -14.02 3.28
N LEU A 14 44.08 -13.70 1.99
CA LEU A 14 43.50 -12.49 1.42
C LEU A 14 41.98 -12.71 1.43
N SER A 15 41.35 -12.33 2.53
CA SER A 15 39.92 -12.07 2.57
C SER A 15 39.64 -10.95 1.58
N SER A 16 39.13 -11.33 0.40
CA SER A 16 38.54 -10.42 -0.56
C SER A 16 37.42 -9.65 0.15
N TYR A 17 37.71 -8.44 0.60
CA TYR A 17 36.67 -7.48 0.94
C TYR A 17 35.90 -7.24 -0.36
N ALA A 18 34.71 -7.82 -0.47
CA ALA A 18 33.71 -7.31 -1.39
C ALA A 18 33.44 -5.89 -0.91
N VAL A 19 34.12 -4.92 -1.50
CA VAL A 19 33.75 -3.51 -1.40
C VAL A 19 32.35 -3.45 -1.99
N GLN A 20 31.34 -3.53 -1.12
CA GLN A 20 29.98 -3.24 -1.51
C GLN A 20 29.96 -1.74 -1.77
N ALA A 21 30.21 -1.41 -3.03
CA ALA A 21 29.82 -0.14 -3.59
C ALA A 21 28.33 0.06 -3.28
N ASN A 22 28.05 1.13 -2.55
CA ASN A 22 26.73 1.43 -2.03
C ASN A 22 26.24 2.69 -2.75
N VAL A 23 25.12 2.55 -3.45
CA VAL A 23 24.41 3.67 -4.06
C VAL A 23 23.62 4.38 -2.96
N SER A 24 23.96 5.63 -2.65
CA SER A 24 23.21 6.39 -1.64
C SER A 24 22.07 7.15 -2.31
N LEU A 25 20.83 6.91 -1.90
CA LEU A 25 19.66 7.60 -2.44
C LEU A 25 19.13 8.59 -1.41
N GLU A 26 19.16 9.89 -1.75
CA GLU A 26 18.67 10.99 -0.92
C GLU A 26 17.34 11.54 -1.45
N MET A 27 16.35 11.64 -0.57
CA MET A 27 15.04 12.21 -0.84
C MET A 27 14.95 13.67 -0.41
N PRO A 28 14.21 14.51 -1.16
CA PRO A 28 13.90 15.88 -0.77
C PRO A 28 12.88 15.90 0.38
N ALA A 29 12.68 17.07 0.98
CA ALA A 29 11.89 17.25 2.21
C ALA A 29 10.49 16.60 2.16
N HIS A 30 9.82 16.64 1.02
CA HIS A 30 8.46 16.13 0.84
C HIS A 30 8.37 14.71 0.25
N PHE A 31 9.48 13.98 0.17
CA PHE A 31 9.49 12.60 -0.30
C PHE A 31 10.11 11.68 0.74
N SER A 32 9.57 10.48 0.86
CA SER A 32 10.09 9.45 1.76
C SER A 32 10.09 8.11 1.06
N VAL A 33 11.13 7.32 1.29
CA VAL A 33 11.23 5.93 0.83
C VAL A 33 10.42 5.06 1.77
N LEU A 34 9.51 4.26 1.21
CA LEU A 34 8.66 3.32 1.92
C LEU A 34 9.27 1.91 1.95
N ALA A 35 9.86 1.46 0.86
CA ALA A 35 10.51 0.16 0.74
C ALA A 35 11.63 0.20 -0.31
N ALA A 36 12.60 -0.70 -0.21
CA ALA A 36 13.70 -0.82 -1.16
C ALA A 36 13.99 -2.30 -1.46
N GLN A 37 14.37 -2.61 -2.69
CA GLN A 37 14.68 -3.98 -3.09
C GLN A 37 15.88 -4.56 -2.31
N SER A 38 16.88 -3.74 -2.04
CA SER A 38 18.12 -4.17 -1.38
C SER A 38 18.00 -4.32 0.13
N GLN A 39 16.97 -3.74 0.77
CA GLN A 39 16.82 -3.76 2.23
C GLN A 39 15.37 -3.52 2.67
N GLU A 40 14.95 -4.25 3.70
CA GLU A 40 13.64 -4.08 4.31
C GLU A 40 13.60 -2.84 5.21
N LEU A 41 12.59 -1.99 5.02
CA LEU A 41 12.43 -0.76 5.80
C LEU A 41 11.28 -0.91 6.79
N LYS A 42 11.57 -0.74 8.09
CA LYS A 42 10.54 -0.75 9.14
C LYS A 42 9.72 0.53 9.19
N LYS A 43 10.29 1.64 8.70
CA LYS A 43 9.70 2.98 8.70
C LYS A 43 10.13 3.71 7.45
N ALA A 44 9.36 4.71 7.05
CA ALA A 44 9.72 5.56 5.94
C ALA A 44 11.02 6.34 6.26
N GLN A 45 11.95 6.38 5.30
CA GLN A 45 13.26 7.00 5.46
C GLN A 45 13.51 8.07 4.39
N LYS A 46 14.31 9.10 4.72
CA LYS A 46 14.73 10.14 3.77
C LYS A 46 15.97 9.76 2.97
N GLN A 47 16.79 8.87 3.51
CA GLN A 47 18.01 8.43 2.87
C GLN A 47 18.19 6.95 3.11
N ILE A 48 18.61 6.23 2.06
CA ILE A 48 18.90 4.81 2.11
C ILE A 48 20.17 4.52 1.32
N ASN A 49 20.83 3.41 1.65
CA ASN A 49 21.89 2.87 0.83
C ASN A 49 21.35 1.63 0.11
N LEU A 50 21.62 1.55 -1.18
CA LEU A 50 21.19 0.49 -2.08
C LEU A 50 22.41 -0.23 -2.62
N ALA A 51 22.25 -1.50 -2.98
CA ALA A 51 23.27 -2.20 -3.73
C ALA A 51 23.42 -1.59 -5.14
N ASP A 52 24.56 -1.87 -5.77
CA ASP A 52 24.78 -1.52 -7.18
C ASP A 52 23.83 -2.27 -8.12
N GLY A 53 23.62 -1.69 -9.31
CA GLY A 53 22.91 -2.32 -10.40
C GLY A 53 21.49 -1.79 -10.57
N GLN A 54 20.56 -2.68 -10.94
CA GLN A 54 19.15 -2.33 -11.12
C GLN A 54 18.45 -2.32 -9.77
N GLN A 55 17.94 -1.16 -9.40
CA GLN A 55 17.28 -0.93 -8.13
C GLN A 55 15.82 -0.57 -8.35
N ARG A 56 14.97 -1.12 -7.49
CA ARG A 56 13.57 -0.73 -7.38
C ARG A 56 13.29 -0.23 -5.97
N VAL A 57 12.71 0.96 -5.89
CA VAL A 57 12.36 1.60 -4.63
C VAL A 57 10.93 2.07 -4.68
N LEU A 58 10.25 1.97 -3.54
CA LEU A 58 8.92 2.53 -3.37
C LEU A 58 9.04 3.84 -2.63
N ILE A 59 8.58 4.93 -3.24
CA ILE A 59 8.60 6.26 -2.63
C ILE A 59 7.20 6.83 -2.52
N ARG A 60 7.04 7.84 -1.69
CA ARG A 60 5.78 8.58 -1.54
C ARG A 60 6.04 10.05 -1.31
N PHE A 61 5.20 10.88 -1.91
CA PHE A 61 5.15 12.30 -1.60
C PHE A 61 4.28 12.53 -0.37
N GLU A 62 4.75 13.36 0.55
CA GLU A 62 4.01 13.80 1.72
C GLU A 62 4.30 15.26 2.05
N SER A 63 3.24 16.03 2.25
CA SER A 63 3.36 17.45 2.57
C SER A 63 2.19 17.94 3.42
N PRO A 64 2.39 18.94 4.29
CA PRO A 64 1.28 19.65 4.92
C PRO A 64 0.37 20.25 3.85
N ARG A 65 -0.95 20.16 4.04
CA ARG A 65 -1.91 20.70 3.07
C ARG A 65 -1.78 22.21 2.85
N ASN A 66 -1.34 22.94 3.88
CA ASN A 66 -1.07 24.36 3.80
C ASN A 66 0.26 24.68 4.50
N PRO A 67 1.37 24.82 3.75
CA PRO A 67 2.71 24.98 4.32
C PRO A 67 2.92 26.31 5.02
N HIS A 68 2.10 27.33 4.73
CA HIS A 68 2.20 28.67 5.34
C HIS A 68 1.20 28.88 6.49
N SER A 69 0.40 27.86 6.83
CA SER A 69 -0.60 27.99 7.89
C SER A 69 0.02 27.72 9.25
N THR A 70 -0.28 28.59 10.21
CA THR A 70 -0.02 28.36 11.64
C THR A 70 -1.14 27.53 12.30
N ALA A 71 -2.20 27.21 11.57
CA ALA A 71 -3.32 26.43 12.08
C ALA A 71 -2.93 24.94 12.19
N GLN A 72 -3.06 24.40 13.41
CA GLN A 72 -2.63 23.06 13.79
C GLN A 72 -3.44 21.91 13.12
N SER A 73 -4.50 22.21 12.35
CA SER A 73 -5.51 21.22 11.94
C SER A 73 -5.53 20.85 10.45
N MET A 74 -4.62 21.37 9.62
CA MET A 74 -4.75 21.23 8.17
C MET A 74 -4.34 19.85 7.60
N GLY A 75 -3.76 18.98 8.44
CA GLY A 75 -3.43 17.60 8.09
C GLY A 75 -2.34 17.47 7.01
N TYR A 76 -1.85 16.24 6.85
CA TYR A 76 -0.94 15.87 5.78
C TYR A 76 -1.72 15.32 4.59
N ILE A 77 -1.20 15.57 3.40
CA ILE A 77 -1.62 14.89 2.19
C ILE A 77 -0.50 13.98 1.70
N HIS A 78 -0.89 12.79 1.25
CA HIS A 78 0.02 11.77 0.76
C HIS A 78 -0.34 11.41 -0.68
N SER A 79 0.66 11.15 -1.51
CA SER A 79 0.44 10.53 -2.82
C SER A 79 0.18 9.04 -2.70
N GLN A 80 -0.27 8.42 -3.79
CA GLN A 80 -0.11 6.98 -3.95
C GLN A 80 1.39 6.62 -3.93
N PRO A 81 1.74 5.41 -3.47
CA PRO A 81 3.11 4.90 -3.54
C PRO A 81 3.56 4.79 -5.00
N LEU A 82 4.79 5.18 -5.28
CA LEU A 82 5.39 5.18 -6.62
C LEU A 82 6.56 4.21 -6.65
N LEU A 83 6.48 3.19 -7.50
CA LEU A 83 7.58 2.28 -7.77
C LEU A 83 8.53 2.95 -8.77
N VAL A 84 9.74 3.28 -8.30
CA VAL A 84 10.78 3.88 -9.13
C VAL A 84 11.84 2.83 -9.41
N SER A 85 12.05 2.56 -10.70
CA SER A 85 13.08 1.64 -11.19
C SER A 85 14.19 2.43 -11.88
N PHE A 86 15.43 2.23 -11.48
CA PHE A 86 16.60 2.91 -12.04
C PHE A 86 17.85 2.05 -11.92
N SER A 87 18.89 2.39 -12.69
CA SER A 87 20.20 1.74 -12.61
C SER A 87 21.25 2.74 -12.13
N ALA A 88 22.03 2.35 -11.12
CA ALA A 88 23.14 3.16 -10.58
C ALA A 88 24.25 2.25 -10.06
N GLN A 89 25.50 2.72 -10.08
CA GLN A 89 26.69 1.95 -9.66
C GLN A 89 27.63 2.87 -8.88
N ASN A 90 27.72 2.67 -7.57
CA ASN A 90 28.59 3.44 -6.67
C ASN A 90 28.40 4.97 -6.76
N ASP A 91 27.17 5.42 -7.00
CA ASP A 91 26.83 6.83 -7.16
C ASP A 91 25.92 7.33 -6.03
N ALA A 92 26.07 8.60 -5.67
CA ALA A 92 25.11 9.29 -4.82
C ALA A 92 23.96 9.81 -5.70
N ILE A 93 22.76 9.29 -5.53
CA ILE A 93 21.56 9.68 -6.27
C ILE A 93 20.72 10.64 -5.43
N LYS A 94 20.31 11.75 -6.02
CA LYS A 94 19.42 12.72 -5.39
C LYS A 94 18.13 12.82 -6.19
N LEU A 95 17.00 12.76 -5.49
CA LEU A 95 15.71 13.06 -6.09
C LEU A 95 15.46 14.56 -5.98
N VAL A 96 15.17 15.20 -7.11
CA VAL A 96 14.86 16.62 -7.19
C VAL A 96 13.41 16.77 -7.58
N ALA A 97 12.64 17.45 -6.73
CA ALA A 97 11.25 17.77 -6.99
C ALA A 97 11.10 19.28 -7.26
N PRO A 98 10.13 19.70 -8.09
CA PRO A 98 9.84 21.11 -8.27
C PRO A 98 9.39 21.74 -6.96
N ARG A 99 9.57 23.05 -6.84
CA ARG A 99 9.09 23.81 -5.69
C ARG A 99 7.58 23.98 -5.77
N ILE A 100 6.90 23.75 -4.65
CA ILE A 100 5.44 23.80 -4.55
C ILE A 100 5.07 24.50 -3.25
N ASP A 101 4.52 25.71 -3.34
CA ASP A 101 4.24 26.54 -2.15
C ASP A 101 2.73 26.77 -1.94
N THR A 102 1.88 26.48 -2.92
CA THR A 102 0.43 26.72 -2.79
C THR A 102 -0.37 25.46 -2.41
N PRO A 103 -1.40 25.56 -1.55
CA PRO A 103 -2.24 24.42 -1.17
C PRO A 103 -2.86 23.68 -2.36
N GLN A 104 -3.26 24.41 -3.40
CA GLN A 104 -3.89 23.83 -4.58
C GLN A 104 -2.89 23.02 -5.41
N GLU A 105 -1.66 23.53 -5.57
CA GLU A 105 -0.60 22.81 -6.28
C GLU A 105 -0.17 21.57 -5.50
N ILE A 106 -0.08 21.64 -4.17
CA ILE A 106 0.24 20.47 -3.33
C ILE A 106 -0.80 19.37 -3.54
N VAL A 107 -2.10 19.71 -3.56
CA VAL A 107 -3.16 18.74 -3.80
C VAL A 107 -3.08 18.15 -5.21
N LYS A 108 -2.75 18.96 -6.23
CA LYS A 108 -2.56 18.48 -7.60
C LYS A 108 -1.34 17.58 -7.71
N PHE A 109 -0.24 17.96 -7.08
CA PHE A 109 1.02 17.23 -7.11
C PHE A 109 0.94 15.91 -6.35
N ALA A 110 0.20 15.85 -5.25
CA ALA A 110 -0.04 14.59 -4.54
C ALA A 110 -0.75 13.54 -5.42
N LYS A 111 -1.54 13.95 -6.43
CA LYS A 111 -2.19 13.03 -7.37
C LYS A 111 -1.24 12.52 -8.45
N ALA A 112 -0.33 13.37 -8.91
CA ALA A 112 0.60 13.08 -9.98
C ALA A 112 1.97 13.73 -9.68
N PRO A 113 2.74 13.16 -8.74
CA PRO A 113 4.02 13.70 -8.33
C PRO A 113 5.02 13.61 -9.46
N LYS A 114 5.79 14.69 -9.65
CA LYS A 114 6.83 14.81 -10.68
C LYS A 114 8.16 15.09 -10.01
N PHE A 115 9.21 14.42 -10.43
CA PHE A 115 10.55 14.58 -9.89
C PHE A 115 11.55 14.12 -10.93
N ASP A 116 12.81 14.47 -10.74
CA ASP A 116 13.94 13.98 -11.53
C ASP A 116 14.94 13.27 -10.61
N LEU A 117 15.69 12.33 -11.15
CA LEU A 117 16.81 11.71 -10.47
C LEU A 117 18.09 12.25 -11.06
N ILE A 118 18.96 12.78 -10.20
CA ILE A 118 20.29 13.26 -10.57
C ILE A 118 21.36 12.47 -9.83
N ASP A 119 22.50 12.26 -10.48
CA ASP A 119 23.70 11.71 -9.83
C ASP A 119 24.42 12.76 -8.97
N GLY A 120 25.48 12.35 -8.28
CA GLY A 120 26.31 13.22 -7.46
C GLY A 120 27.07 14.28 -8.26
N LYS A 121 27.09 14.15 -9.59
CA LYS A 121 27.70 15.08 -10.56
C LYS A 121 26.65 16.01 -11.19
N GLY A 122 25.36 15.90 -10.80
CA GLY A 122 24.25 16.69 -11.33
C GLY A 122 23.70 16.22 -12.68
N GLN A 123 24.06 15.03 -13.15
CA GLN A 123 23.56 14.46 -14.40
C GLN A 123 22.25 13.72 -14.20
N SER A 124 21.29 13.91 -15.11
CA SER A 124 20.00 13.23 -15.05
C SER A 124 20.15 11.72 -15.34
N ILE A 125 19.54 10.90 -14.49
CA ILE A 125 19.51 9.45 -14.63
C ILE A 125 18.21 9.04 -15.32
N LYS A 126 18.25 8.01 -16.16
CA LYS A 126 17.04 7.42 -16.73
C LYS A 126 16.35 6.54 -15.69
N TYR A 127 15.06 6.77 -15.48
CA TYR A 127 14.25 6.00 -14.54
C TYR A 127 12.86 5.75 -15.11
N SER A 128 12.18 4.74 -14.57
CA SER A 128 10.78 4.45 -14.85
C SER A 128 9.99 4.58 -13.56
N VAL A 129 8.79 5.17 -13.64
CA VAL A 129 7.88 5.34 -12.50
C VAL A 129 6.57 4.63 -12.81
N GLU A 130 6.14 3.79 -11.88
CA GLU A 130 4.84 3.15 -11.90
C GLU A 130 4.07 3.52 -10.64
N THR A 131 2.80 3.89 -10.80
CA THR A 131 1.95 4.25 -9.66
C THR A 131 1.30 3.00 -9.11
N MET A 132 1.52 2.71 -7.83
CA MET A 132 0.98 1.52 -7.18
C MET A 132 -0.41 1.81 -6.63
N ASN A 133 -1.41 1.17 -7.24
CA ASN A 133 -2.75 1.09 -6.67
C ASN A 133 -2.74 0.00 -5.60
N PHE A 134 -2.86 0.39 -4.33
CA PHE A 134 -3.04 -0.56 -3.24
C PHE A 134 -4.44 -0.36 -2.64
N SER A 135 -5.09 -1.47 -2.28
CA SER A 135 -6.38 -1.46 -1.59
C SER A 135 -6.14 -1.57 -0.08
N GLY A 136 -6.56 -0.57 0.69
CA GLY A 136 -6.45 -0.58 2.15
C GLY A 136 -5.98 0.75 2.74
N SER A 137 -5.62 0.75 4.02
CA SER A 137 -5.09 1.94 4.71
C SER A 137 -3.60 2.15 4.39
N PRO A 138 -3.17 3.30 3.84
CA PRO A 138 -1.75 3.58 3.57
C PRO A 138 -0.87 3.57 4.82
N LEU A 139 -1.46 3.69 6.01
CA LEU A 139 -0.73 3.66 7.28
C LEU A 139 -0.47 2.23 7.77
N LEU A 140 -1.29 1.26 7.34
CA LEU A 140 -1.20 -0.14 7.76
C LEU A 140 -0.70 -1.06 6.63
N ALA A 141 -0.44 -0.50 5.44
CA ALA A 141 0.04 -1.25 4.29
C ALA A 141 1.47 -1.75 4.52
N ASP A 142 1.70 -3.03 4.24
CA ASP A 142 3.05 -3.60 4.18
C ASP A 142 3.68 -3.28 2.83
N TYR A 143 4.46 -2.19 2.81
CA TYR A 143 5.14 -1.72 1.62
C TYR A 143 6.28 -2.64 1.15
N ASN A 144 6.88 -3.42 2.05
CA ASN A 144 7.91 -4.38 1.68
C ASN A 144 7.29 -5.58 0.98
N ALA A 145 6.15 -6.07 1.49
CA ALA A 145 5.37 -7.11 0.83
C ALA A 145 4.81 -6.64 -0.53
N LEU A 146 4.29 -5.41 -0.60
CA LEU A 146 3.86 -4.81 -1.87
C LEU A 146 5.01 -4.78 -2.86
N LEU A 147 6.18 -4.25 -2.48
CA LEU A 147 7.34 -4.24 -3.37
C LEU A 147 7.70 -5.65 -3.83
N ALA A 148 7.75 -6.63 -2.92
CA ALA A 148 8.06 -8.03 -3.21
C ALA A 148 7.18 -8.65 -4.31
N GLU A 149 5.89 -8.31 -4.35
CA GLU A 149 4.96 -8.76 -5.39
C GLU A 149 5.36 -8.29 -6.80
N PHE A 150 5.93 -7.09 -6.92
CA PHE A 150 6.35 -6.50 -8.21
C PHE A 150 7.77 -6.89 -8.64
N ILE A 151 8.68 -7.15 -7.69
CA ILE A 151 10.05 -7.61 -8.01
C ILE A 151 10.09 -9.11 -8.30
N THR A 152 9.21 -9.89 -7.68
CA THR A 152 9.09 -11.30 -8.01
C THR A 152 8.59 -11.38 -9.44
N PRO A 153 9.30 -12.05 -10.37
CA PRO A 153 8.76 -12.26 -11.70
C PRO A 153 7.43 -12.99 -11.52
N LYS A 154 6.33 -12.29 -11.79
CA LYS A 154 5.01 -12.90 -11.89
C LYS A 154 5.16 -13.96 -12.94
N ALA A 155 5.26 -15.22 -12.52
CA ALA A 155 5.22 -16.34 -13.44
C ALA A 155 3.90 -16.18 -14.18
N GLU A 156 3.99 -15.76 -15.45
CA GLU A 156 2.84 -15.80 -16.33
C GLU A 156 2.28 -17.21 -16.24
N PRO A 157 0.95 -17.40 -16.08
CA PRO A 157 0.38 -18.72 -16.24
C PRO A 157 0.70 -19.11 -17.68
N VAL A 158 1.66 -20.03 -17.83
CA VAL A 158 1.90 -20.77 -19.05
C VAL A 158 0.54 -21.30 -19.45
N THR A 159 -0.03 -20.64 -20.46
CA THR A 159 -1.20 -21.13 -21.17
C THR A 159 -0.67 -22.32 -21.94
N ALA A 160 -0.68 -23.49 -21.28
CA ALA A 160 -0.40 -24.76 -21.92
C ALA A 160 -1.55 -25.05 -22.90
N MET A 161 -1.41 -24.50 -24.10
CA MET A 161 -2.21 -24.86 -25.26
C MET A 161 -1.53 -26.02 -26.00
N GLY A 162 -2.23 -27.15 -26.08
CA GLY A 162 -1.89 -28.31 -26.91
C GLY A 162 -1.47 -29.53 -26.08
N SER A 163 -2.33 -30.52 -25.86
CA SER A 163 -2.67 -31.46 -26.92
C SER A 163 -3.98 -32.19 -26.65
N GLN A 164 -4.65 -32.48 -27.76
CA GLN A 164 -6.03 -32.93 -27.92
C GLN A 164 -6.25 -34.37 -27.45
N LYS A 165 -7.45 -34.64 -26.91
CA LYS A 165 -8.15 -35.90 -27.18
C LYS A 165 -9.64 -35.64 -27.29
N ALA A 166 -10.12 -35.65 -28.52
CA ALA A 166 -11.53 -35.66 -28.87
C ALA A 166 -12.14 -37.03 -28.56
N ILE A 167 -13.36 -37.03 -28.03
CA ILE A 167 -14.43 -37.94 -28.45
C ILE A 167 -15.74 -37.15 -28.49
N SER A 168 -16.38 -37.21 -29.65
CA SER A 168 -17.66 -36.61 -30.00
C SER A 168 -18.83 -37.53 -29.67
N ALA A 169 -20.02 -36.91 -29.72
CA ALA A 169 -21.38 -37.48 -29.81
C ALA A 169 -22.02 -37.86 -28.45
N SER A 170 -23.27 -37.52 -28.14
CA SER A 170 -24.38 -37.09 -28.98
C SER A 170 -25.59 -36.62 -28.14
N HIS A 171 -26.50 -35.84 -28.74
CA HIS A 171 -27.94 -35.70 -28.39
C HIS A 171 -28.29 -34.97 -27.07
N LYS A 172 -29.36 -34.19 -26.89
CA LYS A 172 -30.40 -33.53 -27.71
C LYS A 172 -31.13 -32.62 -26.72
N ILE A 173 -31.68 -31.52 -27.24
CA ILE A 173 -32.64 -30.58 -26.63
C ILE A 173 -33.77 -31.26 -25.84
N ALA A 174 -34.13 -30.78 -24.62
CA ALA A 174 -35.53 -30.55 -24.15
C ALA A 174 -35.60 -30.15 -22.63
N VAL A 175 -36.15 -28.97 -22.27
CA VAL A 175 -37.52 -28.66 -21.74
C VAL A 175 -37.82 -29.09 -20.28
N ALA A 176 -37.77 -28.10 -19.37
CA ALA A 176 -38.69 -27.71 -18.26
C ALA A 176 -39.36 -28.78 -17.33
N PRO A 177 -40.30 -28.37 -16.44
CA PRO A 177 -40.16 -28.08 -15.00
C PRO A 177 -40.89 -29.11 -14.10
N ILE A 178 -40.79 -29.03 -12.76
CA ILE A 178 -41.82 -29.40 -11.73
C ILE A 178 -41.21 -29.24 -10.31
N VAL A 179 -41.70 -28.41 -9.38
CA VAL A 179 -42.88 -28.44 -8.47
C VAL A 179 -42.97 -29.62 -7.46
N THR A 180 -43.26 -29.24 -6.21
CA THR A 180 -44.07 -29.95 -5.17
C THR A 180 -43.32 -31.05 -4.37
N SER A 181 -43.38 -31.18 -3.04
CA SER A 181 -44.41 -30.87 -2.01
C SER A 181 -43.78 -30.85 -0.60
N ALA A 182 -44.14 -29.93 0.31
CA ALA A 182 -45.18 -30.02 1.36
C ALA A 182 -44.70 -30.71 2.66
N THR A 183 -45.09 -30.37 3.90
CA THR A 183 -46.46 -30.16 4.42
C THR A 183 -46.44 -29.61 5.88
N ILE A 184 -47.28 -28.59 6.17
CA ILE A 184 -48.13 -28.26 7.36
C ILE A 184 -47.55 -28.15 8.80
N VAL A 185 -48.12 -27.44 9.79
CA VAL A 185 -49.30 -26.58 10.03
C VAL A 185 -48.97 -25.76 11.30
N GLY A 186 -49.57 -24.57 11.50
CA GLY A 186 -49.58 -23.96 12.83
C GLY A 186 -49.95 -22.48 12.88
N SER A 187 -51.16 -22.14 12.47
CA SER A 187 -51.78 -20.84 12.71
C SER A 187 -51.99 -20.59 14.21
N THR A 188 -51.45 -19.49 14.73
CA THR A 188 -52.05 -18.76 15.87
C THR A 188 -51.85 -17.26 15.67
N SER A 189 -52.96 -16.59 15.37
CA SER A 189 -53.15 -15.16 15.52
C SER A 189 -53.43 -14.85 16.98
N VAL A 190 -52.61 -13.99 17.60
CA VAL A 190 -53.01 -13.19 18.76
C VAL A 190 -52.53 -11.75 18.60
N SER A 191 -53.40 -10.86 19.06
CA SER A 191 -53.53 -9.43 18.78
C SER A 191 -52.77 -8.55 19.79
N ALA A 192 -52.47 -7.31 19.37
CA ALA A 192 -52.08 -6.10 20.14
C ALA A 192 -50.70 -6.13 20.85
N ALA A 193 -49.82 -5.13 20.85
CA ALA A 193 -49.76 -3.72 20.46
C ALA A 193 -48.24 -3.42 20.19
N SER A 194 -47.75 -2.43 19.44
CA SER A 194 -48.17 -1.07 19.20
C SER A 194 -47.46 -0.61 17.91
N SER A 195 -48.21 -0.02 16.99
CA SER A 195 -47.69 0.66 15.81
C SER A 195 -46.80 1.83 16.21
N LYS A 196 -45.48 1.73 16.00
CA LYS A 196 -44.60 2.90 15.91
C LYS A 196 -44.15 3.05 14.47
N THR A 197 -44.81 3.97 13.78
CA THR A 197 -44.49 4.51 12.47
C THR A 197 -42.97 4.57 12.25
N VAL A 198 -42.48 3.76 11.31
CA VAL A 198 -41.14 3.95 10.73
C VAL A 198 -41.24 5.20 9.86
N ILE A 199 -40.93 6.35 10.45
CA ILE A 199 -40.66 7.57 9.71
C ILE A 199 -39.23 7.41 9.16
N PRO A 200 -39.00 7.42 7.84
CA PRO A 200 -37.65 7.50 7.32
C PRO A 200 -37.06 8.85 7.75
N ILE A 201 -36.08 8.83 8.65
CA ILE A 201 -35.40 10.04 9.10
C ILE A 201 -34.47 10.48 7.97
N GLU A 202 -34.82 11.58 7.31
CA GLU A 202 -34.03 12.17 6.23
C GLU A 202 -32.79 12.88 6.80
N VAL A 203 -31.71 12.11 7.00
CA VAL A 203 -30.44 12.55 7.62
C VAL A 203 -29.78 13.77 6.95
N SER A 204 -30.20 14.11 5.72
CA SER A 204 -29.68 15.24 4.94
C SER A 204 -30.21 16.61 5.36
N LYS A 205 -31.30 16.68 6.14
CA LYS A 205 -31.91 17.96 6.60
C LYS A 205 -31.63 18.29 8.07
N LEU A 206 -30.88 17.44 8.77
CA LEU A 206 -30.60 17.60 10.20
C LEU A 206 -29.34 18.45 10.44
N SER A 207 -29.43 19.38 11.39
CA SER A 207 -28.30 20.20 11.80
C SER A 207 -27.17 19.31 12.36
N PRO A 208 -25.89 19.75 12.29
CA PRO A 208 -24.76 18.99 12.81
C PRO A 208 -24.96 18.53 14.26
N THR A 209 -25.55 19.39 15.09
CA THR A 209 -25.85 19.11 16.50
C THR A 209 -26.92 18.03 16.66
N GLN A 210 -27.97 18.05 15.84
CA GLN A 210 -29.04 17.04 15.87
C GLN A 210 -28.53 15.67 15.43
N ARG A 211 -27.61 15.62 14.46
CA ARG A 211 -26.97 14.37 14.03
C ARG A 211 -26.09 13.76 15.13
N GLN A 212 -25.36 14.59 15.87
CA GLN A 212 -24.55 14.17 17.00
C GLN A 212 -25.42 13.55 18.11
N GLU A 213 -26.55 14.19 18.44
CA GLU A 213 -27.46 13.72 19.48
C GLU A 213 -28.16 12.41 19.08
N LEU A 214 -28.56 12.28 17.81
CA LEU A 214 -29.09 11.03 17.28
C LEU A 214 -28.06 9.90 17.40
N LEU A 215 -26.81 10.13 17.01
CA LEU A 215 -25.74 9.12 17.12
C LEU A 215 -25.52 8.71 18.58
N ARG A 216 -25.56 9.67 19.51
CA ARG A 216 -25.47 9.41 20.96
C ARG A 216 -26.62 8.54 21.46
N SER A 217 -27.86 8.86 21.06
CA SER A 217 -29.03 8.07 21.44
C SER A 217 -28.99 6.64 20.90
N LEU A 218 -28.53 6.46 19.65
CA LEU A 218 -28.41 5.15 19.02
C LEU A 218 -27.36 4.30 19.73
N TYR A 219 -26.24 4.90 20.12
CA TYR A 219 -25.21 4.21 20.91
C TYR A 219 -25.72 3.82 22.31
N GLN A 220 -26.50 4.69 22.96
CA GLN A 220 -27.11 4.39 24.26
C GLN A 220 -28.19 3.31 24.18
N GLN A 221 -28.89 3.19 23.06
CA GLN A 221 -29.91 2.17 22.87
C GLN A 221 -29.34 0.82 22.41
N ALA A 222 -28.13 0.81 21.83
CA ALA A 222 -27.47 -0.40 21.34
C ALA A 222 -27.01 -1.32 22.49
N ASP A 223 -27.07 -2.63 22.24
CA ASP A 223 -26.61 -3.67 23.15
C ASP A 223 -25.08 -3.69 23.30
N GLU A 224 -24.58 -4.34 24.36
CA GLU A 224 -23.15 -4.36 24.70
C GLU A 224 -22.26 -4.90 23.57
N THR A 225 -22.73 -5.92 22.85
CA THR A 225 -22.06 -6.47 21.66
C THR A 225 -22.01 -5.45 20.52
N GLN A 226 -23.10 -4.73 20.26
CA GLN A 226 -23.17 -3.73 19.20
C GLN A 226 -22.30 -2.51 19.50
N ARG A 227 -22.24 -2.10 20.77
CA ARG A 227 -21.33 -1.04 21.22
C ARG A 227 -19.86 -1.42 21.03
N LYS A 228 -19.48 -2.67 21.31
CA LYS A 228 -18.12 -3.15 21.09
C LYS A 228 -17.74 -3.14 19.61
N GLU A 229 -18.63 -3.61 18.74
CA GLU A 229 -18.42 -3.53 17.28
C GLU A 229 -18.32 -2.09 16.79
N PHE A 230 -19.18 -1.20 17.31
CA PHE A 230 -19.11 0.22 16.98
C PHE A 230 -17.80 0.87 17.43
N MET A 231 -17.33 0.56 18.64
CA MET A 231 -16.05 1.05 19.16
C MET A 231 -14.86 0.47 18.38
N ARG A 232 -14.93 -0.80 18.00
CA ARG A 232 -13.91 -1.45 17.17
C ARG A 232 -13.78 -0.78 15.81
N TRP A 233 -14.92 -0.49 15.16
CA TRP A 233 -14.97 0.29 13.93
C TRP A 233 -14.45 1.72 14.13
N ALA A 234 -14.87 2.41 15.19
CA ALA A 234 -14.45 3.79 15.46
C ALA A 234 -12.95 3.91 15.78
N LEU A 235 -12.36 2.86 16.36
CA LEU A 235 -10.92 2.78 16.69
C LEU A 235 -10.08 2.15 15.58
N GLY A 236 -10.70 1.60 14.53
CA GLY A 236 -10.01 0.93 13.43
C GLY A 236 -9.24 -0.33 13.84
N LEU A 237 -9.75 -1.05 14.85
CA LEU A 237 -9.15 -2.25 15.45
C LEU A 237 -9.59 -3.55 14.77
#